data_AF-A0A250IVG0-F1
#
_entry.id   AF-A0A250IVG0-F1
#
_cell.length_a   1.000
_cell.length_b   1.000
_cell.length_c   1.000
_cell.angle_alpha   90.00
_cell.angle_beta   90.00
_cell.angle_gamma   90.00
#
_symmetry.space_group_name_H-M   'P 1'
#
loop_
_entity.id
_entity.type
_entity.pdbx_description
1 polymer ?
#
loop_
_entity_poly.entity_id
_entity_poly.type
_entity_poly.pdbx_seq_one_letter_code
_entity_poly.pdbx_strand_id
1 'polypeptide(L)'
;MPIELLLARLEDGQPVLPGGIEDEALAELPIAPLEPPSRLWDSSGGLDDLARQRWGLVIPQGPEGERLLSLVAPLRAAREAQQGAPARVYVVPTGLDAGGASRWKKQVFRHDDVPEEERPRYLLVLGDLDLVSLELQQALSTDAFVGRLAFASDVGYANYVSKVLRWEGAAACETRTRLLFYTARDDSSATRLGHRELVEPCLDTFRRRQQAGALKGVEARELRYEPEAPERHLLEAAAEPGPAVLLSVSHGACLPEGEAHASARRSGQGALILSRRRRLEGADLATGPFLAGGMWFCFACFSAGTPARGLYTPFLRRLATRGSDYQRVLSWLATRGEERPFIAALPQAALANPEGPLAVMGHVDLAWSCGFIDRGQRTSSRFWSVLRALALGHRAGNAMRALLDFFNDANMELTARHAQDALRGSERPSMDAAAHAYLWLQRQDLMAYVLLGDPAARLPHPPSTEEA
;
A
#
# COMPACT_ATOMS: atom_id res chain seq x y z
N MET A 1 35.93 1.54 -29.75
CA MET A 1 37.18 1.62 -28.93
C MET A 1 36.92 0.75 -27.73
N PRO A 2 37.79 -0.21 -27.42
CA PRO A 2 37.51 -1.18 -26.36
C PRO A 2 37.25 -0.46 -25.02
N ILE A 3 36.25 -0.93 -24.28
CA ILE A 3 35.96 -0.42 -22.94
C ILE A 3 37.03 -0.97 -22.00
N GLU A 4 37.87 -0.08 -21.49
CA GLU A 4 38.96 -0.45 -20.60
C GLU A 4 38.48 -0.68 -19.17
N LEU A 5 38.84 -1.83 -18.59
CA LEU A 5 38.60 -2.11 -17.18
C LEU A 5 39.77 -1.55 -16.36
N LEU A 6 39.50 -0.51 -15.58
CA LEU A 6 40.49 0.15 -14.70
C LEU A 6 40.71 -0.61 -13.39
N LEU A 7 40.93 -1.92 -13.49
CA LEU A 7 41.25 -2.81 -12.39
C LEU A 7 42.62 -3.42 -12.67
N ALA A 8 43.56 -3.27 -11.74
CA ALA A 8 44.88 -3.88 -11.82
C ALA A 8 45.06 -4.88 -10.68
N ARG A 9 45.85 -5.93 -10.94
CA ARG A 9 46.22 -6.90 -9.90
C ARG A 9 47.19 -6.24 -8.93
N LEU A 10 46.99 -6.47 -7.64
CA LEU A 10 47.78 -5.82 -6.60
C LEU A 10 49.23 -6.31 -6.59
N GLU A 11 49.49 -7.54 -7.04
CA GLU A 11 50.79 -8.21 -6.98
C GLU A 11 51.80 -7.68 -7.99
N ASP A 12 51.35 -7.26 -9.18
CA ASP A 12 52.22 -6.86 -10.29
C ASP A 12 51.76 -5.59 -11.02
N GLY A 13 50.67 -4.97 -10.57
CA GLY A 13 50.14 -3.72 -11.13
C GLY A 13 49.63 -3.84 -12.56
N GLN A 14 49.52 -5.07 -13.09
CA GLN A 14 49.06 -5.29 -14.45
C GLN A 14 47.55 -5.18 -14.52
N PRO A 15 47.01 -4.56 -15.59
CA PRO A 15 45.57 -4.51 -15.80
C PRO A 15 45.00 -5.92 -15.88
N VAL A 16 43.89 -6.15 -15.19
CA VAL A 16 43.19 -7.44 -15.15
C VAL A 16 42.62 -7.80 -16.53
N LEU A 17 42.28 -6.79 -17.33
CA LEU A 17 41.80 -6.96 -18.69
C LEU A 17 42.54 -5.99 -19.63
N PRO A 18 43.74 -6.35 -20.11
CA PRO A 18 44.63 -5.44 -20.84
C PRO A 18 44.14 -5.03 -22.23
N GLY A 19 43.21 -5.78 -22.81
CA GLY A 19 42.61 -5.50 -24.13
C GLY A 19 41.22 -4.89 -24.06
N GLY A 20 40.76 -4.54 -22.85
CA GLY A 20 39.39 -4.10 -22.62
C GLY A 20 38.33 -5.11 -23.08
N ILE A 21 37.11 -4.62 -23.21
CA ILE A 21 35.99 -5.36 -23.83
C ILE A 21 35.76 -4.75 -25.21
N GLU A 22 35.88 -5.57 -26.24
CA GLU A 22 35.63 -5.19 -27.63
C GLU A 22 34.15 -4.83 -27.85
N ASP A 23 33.89 -3.86 -28.74
CA ASP A 23 32.55 -3.35 -28.99
C ASP A 23 31.58 -4.43 -29.49
N GLU A 24 32.05 -5.42 -30.26
CA GLU A 24 31.20 -6.54 -30.72
C GLU A 24 30.72 -7.44 -29.59
N ALA A 25 31.53 -7.63 -28.53
CA ALA A 25 31.15 -8.44 -27.38
C ALA A 25 30.07 -7.77 -26.51
N LEU A 26 30.01 -6.43 -26.54
CA LEU A 26 28.98 -5.64 -25.86
C LEU A 26 27.64 -5.68 -26.62
N ALA A 27 27.66 -5.78 -27.95
CA ALA A 27 26.47 -5.80 -28.79
C ALA A 27 25.62 -7.08 -28.65
N GLU A 28 26.23 -8.19 -28.20
CA GLU A 28 25.54 -9.45 -27.92
C GLU A 28 25.01 -9.55 -26.47
N LEU A 29 25.35 -8.59 -25.61
CA LEU A 29 24.77 -8.49 -24.26
C LEU A 29 23.33 -7.97 -24.35
N PRO A 30 22.36 -8.55 -23.63
CA PRO A 30 20.98 -8.10 -23.68
C PRO A 30 20.82 -6.82 -22.85
N ILE A 31 21.16 -5.67 -23.43
CA ILE A 31 21.00 -4.36 -22.81
C ILE A 31 20.33 -3.42 -23.81
N ALA A 32 19.08 -3.06 -23.53
CA ALA A 32 18.40 -2.00 -24.25
C ALA A 32 19.03 -0.64 -23.88
N PRO A 33 19.31 0.26 -24.84
CA PRO A 33 19.85 1.58 -24.53
C PRO A 33 18.84 2.39 -23.71
N LEU A 34 19.33 3.04 -22.65
CA LEU A 34 18.64 4.11 -21.95
C LEU A 34 19.39 5.41 -22.26
N GLU A 35 18.71 6.38 -22.85
CA GLU A 35 19.21 7.75 -22.86
C GLU A 35 19.18 8.29 -21.42
N PRO A 36 20.26 8.93 -20.92
CA PRO A 36 20.23 9.55 -19.61
C PRO A 36 19.38 10.83 -19.67
N PRO A 37 18.26 10.92 -18.94
CA PRO A 37 17.47 12.14 -18.91
C PRO A 37 18.24 13.26 -18.22
N SER A 38 18.24 14.45 -18.82
CA SER A 38 18.87 15.65 -18.25
C SER A 38 18.10 16.29 -17.09
N ARG A 39 16.94 15.74 -16.70
CA ARG A 39 16.14 16.15 -15.54
C ARG A 39 15.41 14.92 -15.02
N LEU A 40 15.53 14.70 -13.73
CA LEU A 40 14.68 13.80 -12.95
C LEU A 40 13.47 14.62 -12.49
N TRP A 41 12.50 13.92 -11.90
CA TRP A 41 11.32 14.39 -11.19
C TRP A 41 11.53 15.77 -10.57
N ASP A 42 10.48 16.60 -10.38
CA ASP A 42 10.58 17.59 -9.30
C ASP A 42 10.55 16.88 -7.92
N SER A 43 11.53 16.01 -7.68
CA SER A 43 11.91 15.44 -6.39
C SER A 43 12.39 16.54 -5.44
N SER A 44 12.73 17.72 -5.96
CA SER A 44 13.02 18.93 -5.19
C SER A 44 11.76 19.70 -4.76
N GLY A 45 10.61 19.44 -5.38
CA GLY A 45 9.34 20.08 -5.08
C GLY A 45 8.66 19.45 -3.88
N GLY A 46 7.81 20.21 -3.19
CA GLY A 46 7.01 19.70 -2.08
C GLY A 46 6.15 18.52 -2.53
N LEU A 47 6.20 17.39 -1.81
CA LEU A 47 5.50 16.18 -2.20
C LEU A 47 3.98 16.34 -2.22
N ASP A 48 3.40 17.26 -1.42
CA ASP A 48 1.96 17.55 -1.42
C ASP A 48 1.51 18.62 -2.42
N ASP A 49 2.45 19.25 -3.13
CA ASP A 49 2.15 20.24 -4.16
C ASP A 49 1.60 19.54 -5.40
N LEU A 50 0.27 19.45 -5.48
CA LEU A 50 -0.41 18.76 -6.57
C LEU A 50 -0.16 19.41 -7.94
N ALA A 51 0.10 20.72 -7.99
CA ALA A 51 0.38 21.41 -9.25
C ALA A 51 1.73 20.99 -9.82
N ARG A 52 2.73 20.80 -8.95
CA ARG A 52 4.06 20.29 -9.35
C ARG A 52 4.09 18.78 -9.55
N GLN A 53 3.45 18.04 -8.65
CA GLN A 53 3.51 16.58 -8.64
C GLN A 53 2.55 15.95 -9.64
N ARG A 54 1.55 16.70 -10.12
CA ARG A 54 0.51 16.29 -11.07
C ARG A 54 -0.36 15.13 -10.57
N TRP A 55 -1.57 15.04 -11.12
CA TRP A 55 -2.57 14.01 -10.84
C TRP A 55 -3.08 13.41 -12.14
N GLY A 56 -3.26 12.10 -12.14
CA GLY A 56 -3.69 11.33 -13.31
C GLY A 56 -4.47 10.09 -12.93
N LEU A 57 -5.00 9.43 -13.97
CA LEU A 57 -5.90 8.30 -13.87
C LEU A 57 -5.32 7.09 -14.59
N VAL A 58 -5.61 5.91 -14.05
CA VAL A 58 -5.32 4.62 -14.68
C VAL A 58 -6.63 3.86 -14.80
N ILE A 59 -7.06 3.56 -16.03
CA ILE A 59 -8.34 2.91 -16.31
C ILE A 59 -8.14 1.62 -17.11
N PRO A 60 -9.00 0.61 -16.94
CA PRO A 60 -8.94 -0.59 -17.76
C PRO A 60 -9.33 -0.28 -19.21
N GLN A 61 -8.79 -1.03 -20.15
CA GLN A 61 -9.15 -0.93 -21.56
C GLN A 61 -10.59 -1.39 -21.80
N GLY A 62 -11.31 -0.65 -22.65
CA GLY A 62 -12.65 -1.00 -23.11
C GLY A 62 -13.77 -0.18 -22.45
N PRO A 63 -15.05 -0.53 -22.72
CA PRO A 63 -16.22 0.24 -22.30
C PRO A 63 -16.32 0.46 -20.79
N GLU A 64 -15.83 -0.51 -20.02
CA GLU A 64 -15.83 -0.43 -18.56
C GLU A 64 -14.91 0.69 -18.06
N GLY A 65 -13.75 0.92 -18.69
CA GLY A 65 -12.86 2.02 -18.34
C GLY A 65 -13.48 3.39 -18.63
N GLU A 66 -14.16 3.53 -19.77
CA GLU A 66 -14.88 4.75 -20.15
C GLU A 66 -16.02 5.04 -19.16
N ARG A 67 -16.75 3.99 -18.76
CA ARG A 67 -17.81 4.08 -17.76
C ARG A 67 -17.25 4.56 -16.42
N LEU A 68 -16.21 3.92 -15.90
CA LEU A 68 -15.55 4.32 -14.64
C LEU A 68 -15.00 5.74 -14.70
N LEU A 69 -14.40 6.14 -15.83
CA LEU A 69 -13.91 7.49 -16.05
C LEU A 69 -15.04 8.54 -15.97
N SER A 70 -16.23 8.21 -16.50
CA SER A 70 -17.39 9.11 -16.44
C SER A 70 -17.95 9.25 -15.02
N LEU A 71 -17.95 8.18 -14.22
CA LEU A 71 -18.41 8.21 -12.82
C LEU A 71 -17.56 9.13 -11.93
N VAL A 72 -16.26 9.27 -12.23
CA VAL A 72 -15.35 10.14 -11.48
C VAL A 72 -15.09 11.49 -12.14
N ALA A 73 -15.85 11.86 -13.18
CA ALA A 73 -15.67 13.12 -13.90
C ALA A 73 -15.68 14.36 -12.99
N PRO A 74 -16.55 14.48 -11.95
CA PRO A 74 -16.50 15.62 -11.04
C PRO A 74 -15.19 15.69 -10.23
N LEU A 75 -14.66 14.55 -9.79
CA LEU A 75 -13.38 14.49 -9.09
C LEU A 75 -12.23 14.88 -10.01
N ARG A 76 -12.24 14.36 -11.25
CA ARG A 76 -11.26 14.71 -12.27
C ARG A 76 -11.24 16.22 -12.52
N ALA A 77 -12.41 16.84 -12.75
CA ALA A 77 -12.51 18.28 -12.98
C ALA A 77 -11.95 19.10 -11.80
N ALA A 78 -12.23 18.67 -10.56
CA ALA A 78 -11.68 19.31 -9.37
C ALA A 78 -10.15 19.18 -9.29
N ARG A 79 -9.59 18.01 -9.61
CA ARG A 79 -8.14 17.79 -9.62
C ARG A 79 -7.43 18.55 -10.74
N GLU A 80 -8.03 18.62 -11.93
CA GLU A 80 -7.56 19.43 -13.05
C GLU A 80 -7.50 20.92 -12.67
N ALA A 81 -8.53 21.43 -11.99
CA ALA A 81 -8.54 22.80 -11.47
C ALA A 81 -7.45 23.01 -10.39
N GLN A 82 -7.26 22.06 -9.46
CA GLN A 82 -6.25 22.17 -8.41
C GLN A 82 -4.81 22.12 -8.94
N GLN A 83 -4.54 21.32 -9.97
CA GLN A 83 -3.19 21.21 -10.55
C GLN A 83 -2.93 22.22 -11.69
N GLY A 84 -3.96 22.92 -12.17
CA GLY A 84 -3.88 23.88 -13.27
C GLY A 84 -3.58 23.24 -14.64
N ALA A 85 -3.87 21.96 -14.83
CA ALA A 85 -3.59 21.21 -16.05
C ALA A 85 -4.55 20.03 -16.24
N PRO A 86 -4.81 19.60 -17.49
CA PRO A 86 -5.60 18.40 -17.77
C PRO A 86 -5.00 17.15 -17.12
N ALA A 87 -5.85 16.26 -16.60
CA ALA A 87 -5.43 15.02 -15.98
C ALA A 87 -5.07 14.02 -17.07
N ARG A 88 -3.86 13.46 -16.98
CA ARG A 88 -3.42 12.41 -17.90
C ARG A 88 -4.15 11.10 -17.57
N VAL A 89 -4.68 10.44 -18.60
CA VAL A 89 -5.40 9.16 -18.47
C VAL A 89 -4.58 8.08 -19.15
N TYR A 90 -4.21 7.06 -18.39
CA TYR A 90 -3.52 5.87 -18.87
C TYR A 90 -4.53 4.73 -19.03
N VAL A 91 -4.61 4.17 -20.24
CA VAL A 91 -5.43 3.00 -20.54
C VAL A 91 -4.56 1.75 -20.45
N VAL A 92 -5.04 0.74 -19.73
CA VAL A 92 -4.26 -0.46 -19.40
C VAL A 92 -4.99 -1.73 -19.82
N PRO A 93 -4.29 -2.69 -20.45
CA PRO A 93 -4.83 -4.04 -20.63
C PRO A 93 -5.21 -4.70 -19.29
N THR A 94 -6.29 -5.48 -19.29
CA THR A 94 -6.72 -6.21 -18.09
C THR A 94 -5.76 -7.35 -17.76
N GLY A 95 -5.56 -7.62 -16.45
CA GLY A 95 -4.86 -8.83 -16.00
C GLY A 95 -3.35 -8.89 -16.28
N LEU A 96 -2.65 -7.75 -16.31
CA LEU A 96 -1.18 -7.75 -16.40
C LEU A 96 -0.54 -8.52 -15.22
N ASP A 97 0.37 -9.44 -15.52
CA ASP A 97 1.23 -10.04 -14.50
C ASP A 97 2.38 -9.10 -14.10
N ALA A 98 3.22 -9.50 -13.14
CA ALA A 98 4.33 -8.68 -12.66
C ALA A 98 5.32 -8.27 -13.77
N GLY A 99 5.55 -9.15 -14.75
CA GLY A 99 6.43 -8.86 -15.88
C GLY A 99 5.78 -7.88 -16.87
N GLY A 100 4.50 -8.08 -17.18
CA GLY A 100 3.68 -7.21 -18.00
C GLY A 100 3.52 -5.82 -17.40
N ALA A 101 3.22 -5.73 -16.11
CA ALA A 101 3.16 -4.49 -15.35
C ALA A 101 4.49 -3.71 -15.40
N SER A 102 5.61 -4.41 -15.21
CA SER A 102 6.95 -3.81 -15.29
C SER A 102 7.28 -3.29 -16.69
N ARG A 103 6.94 -4.05 -17.74
CA ARG A 103 7.11 -3.61 -19.13
C ARG A 103 6.22 -2.41 -19.46
N TRP A 104 4.94 -2.48 -19.10
CA TRP A 104 3.98 -1.40 -19.30
C TRP A 104 4.44 -0.11 -18.61
N LYS A 105 4.91 -0.20 -17.36
CA LYS A 105 5.45 0.95 -16.63
C LYS A 105 6.62 1.60 -17.38
N LYS A 106 7.57 0.81 -17.89
CA LYS A 106 8.72 1.31 -18.64
C LYS A 106 8.32 1.93 -19.98
N GLN A 107 7.45 1.25 -20.73
CA GLN A 107 7.10 1.61 -22.10
C GLN A 107 6.01 2.67 -22.21
N VAL A 108 5.14 2.81 -21.20
CA VAL A 108 3.96 3.69 -21.28
C VAL A 108 4.03 4.79 -20.22
N PHE A 109 4.19 4.43 -18.95
CA PHE A 109 4.20 5.41 -17.87
C PHE A 109 5.48 6.27 -17.85
N ARG A 110 6.63 5.64 -18.08
CA ARG A 110 7.95 6.28 -18.15
C ARG A 110 8.40 6.56 -19.58
N HIS A 111 7.49 6.66 -20.55
CA HIS A 111 7.87 6.98 -21.93
C HIS A 111 8.57 8.35 -21.97
N ASP A 112 9.70 8.44 -22.70
CA ASP A 112 10.57 9.63 -22.71
C ASP A 112 9.93 10.84 -23.40
N ASP A 113 9.05 10.61 -24.38
CA ASP A 113 8.23 11.66 -25.01
C ASP A 113 7.29 12.40 -24.04
N VAL A 114 7.09 11.91 -22.81
CA VAL A 114 6.30 12.62 -21.80
C VAL A 114 7.26 13.37 -20.88
N PRO A 115 7.28 14.72 -20.93
CA PRO A 115 8.07 15.52 -20.02
C PRO A 115 7.77 15.14 -18.58
N GLU A 116 8.80 15.08 -17.75
CA GLU A 116 8.64 14.55 -16.41
C GLU A 116 7.78 15.44 -15.50
N GLU A 117 7.80 16.75 -15.73
CA GLU A 117 6.91 17.74 -15.09
C GLU A 117 5.43 17.60 -15.47
N GLU A 118 5.12 16.86 -16.54
CA GLU A 118 3.77 16.52 -16.95
C GLU A 118 3.36 15.12 -16.48
N ARG A 119 4.31 14.32 -15.98
CA ARG A 119 4.05 12.96 -15.52
C ARG A 119 3.37 12.98 -14.15
N PRO A 120 2.14 12.48 -14.02
CA PRO A 120 1.44 12.42 -12.73
C PRO A 120 2.12 11.49 -11.73
N ARG A 121 2.46 12.06 -10.58
CA ARG A 121 2.89 11.31 -9.39
C ARG A 121 1.70 10.80 -8.61
N TYR A 122 0.62 11.55 -8.53
CA TYR A 122 -0.62 11.05 -7.93
C TYR A 122 -1.42 10.30 -8.99
N LEU A 123 -1.57 8.98 -8.81
CA LEU A 123 -2.28 8.12 -9.76
C LEU A 123 -3.48 7.46 -9.10
N LEU A 124 -4.67 7.74 -9.62
CA LEU A 124 -5.89 7.05 -9.21
C LEU A 124 -6.21 5.91 -10.17
N VAL A 125 -6.10 4.67 -9.69
CA VAL A 125 -6.54 3.47 -10.40
C VAL A 125 -8.06 3.32 -10.24
N LEU A 126 -8.77 3.12 -11.35
CA LEU A 126 -10.19 2.79 -11.33
C LEU A 126 -10.41 1.32 -11.70
N GLY A 127 -11.26 0.65 -10.93
CA GLY A 127 -11.65 -0.73 -11.18
C GLY A 127 -11.04 -1.71 -10.18
N ASP A 128 -11.67 -2.88 -10.11
CA ASP A 128 -11.25 -3.96 -9.22
C ASP A 128 -9.96 -4.65 -9.73
N LEU A 129 -9.42 -5.59 -8.96
CA LEU A 129 -8.14 -6.26 -9.22
C LEU A 129 -8.15 -7.12 -10.49
N ASP A 130 -9.33 -7.54 -10.98
CA ASP A 130 -9.48 -8.28 -12.23
C ASP A 130 -9.46 -7.36 -13.46
N LEU A 131 -9.88 -6.10 -13.31
CA LEU A 131 -9.84 -5.07 -14.34
C LEU A 131 -8.46 -4.42 -14.45
N VAL A 132 -7.90 -3.98 -13.32
CA VAL A 132 -6.53 -3.45 -13.24
C VAL A 132 -5.77 -4.25 -12.20
N SER A 133 -4.78 -5.02 -12.64
CA SER A 133 -4.00 -5.94 -11.79
C SER A 133 -3.41 -5.27 -10.55
N LEU A 134 -3.29 -6.04 -9.45
CA LEU A 134 -2.53 -5.63 -8.26
C LEU A 134 -1.07 -5.33 -8.63
N GLU A 135 -0.49 -6.16 -9.47
CA GLU A 135 0.90 -6.11 -9.92
C GLU A 135 1.23 -4.77 -10.57
N LEU A 136 0.31 -4.22 -11.38
CA LEU A 136 0.48 -2.88 -11.93
C LEU A 136 0.42 -1.79 -10.87
N GLN A 137 -0.54 -1.84 -9.94
CA GLN A 137 -0.61 -0.88 -8.85
C GLN A 137 0.70 -0.89 -8.06
N GLN A 138 1.21 -2.06 -7.69
CA GLN A 138 2.46 -2.20 -6.95
C GLN A 138 3.67 -1.72 -7.77
N ALA A 139 3.72 -2.02 -9.08
CA ALA A 139 4.79 -1.55 -9.95
C ALA A 139 4.81 -0.01 -10.04
N LEU A 140 3.64 0.61 -10.17
CA LEU A 140 3.50 2.08 -10.18
C LEU A 140 3.87 2.69 -8.83
N SER A 141 3.46 2.06 -7.72
CA SER A 141 3.73 2.54 -6.36
C SER A 141 5.21 2.68 -6.03
N THR A 142 6.12 2.01 -6.74
CA THR A 142 7.57 2.22 -6.52
C THR A 142 8.06 3.64 -6.86
N ASP A 143 7.33 4.35 -7.72
CA ASP A 143 7.62 5.74 -8.08
C ASP A 143 6.51 6.67 -7.58
N ALA A 144 5.28 6.34 -7.94
CA ALA A 144 4.10 7.18 -7.83
C ALA A 144 3.33 6.94 -6.52
N PHE A 145 2.51 7.91 -6.17
CA PHE A 145 1.52 7.84 -5.10
C PHE A 145 0.22 7.28 -5.66
N VAL A 146 0.04 5.97 -5.54
CA VAL A 146 -1.06 5.26 -6.20
C VAL A 146 -2.17 4.96 -5.20
N GLY A 147 -3.39 5.41 -5.50
CA GLY A 147 -4.61 5.00 -4.83
C GLY A 147 -5.53 4.25 -5.79
N ARG A 148 -6.54 3.55 -5.27
CA ARG A 148 -7.51 2.79 -6.07
C ARG A 148 -8.94 3.03 -5.61
N LEU A 149 -9.87 3.16 -6.57
CA LEU A 149 -11.31 3.03 -6.35
C LEU A 149 -11.84 1.79 -7.04
N ALA A 150 -12.47 0.92 -6.26
CA ALA A 150 -13.20 -0.24 -6.73
C ALA A 150 -14.47 -0.33 -5.88
N PHE A 151 -15.63 -0.10 -6.47
CA PHE A 151 -16.92 -0.26 -5.80
C PHE A 151 -17.78 -1.24 -6.57
N ALA A 152 -18.58 -2.03 -5.85
CA ALA A 152 -19.57 -2.93 -6.43
C ALA A 152 -20.71 -2.20 -7.19
N SER A 153 -20.88 -0.88 -6.99
CA SER A 153 -21.94 -0.10 -7.63
C SER A 153 -21.51 1.32 -7.99
N ASP A 154 -22.16 1.88 -9.00
CA ASP A 154 -21.96 3.25 -9.50
C ASP A 154 -22.26 4.31 -8.43
N VAL A 155 -23.26 4.01 -7.60
CA VAL A 155 -23.62 4.84 -6.44
C VAL A 155 -22.43 4.95 -5.47
N GLY A 156 -21.63 3.89 -5.31
CA GLY A 156 -20.42 3.94 -4.50
C GLY A 156 -19.40 4.97 -5.01
N TYR A 157 -19.18 5.03 -6.32
CA TYR A 157 -18.33 6.05 -6.93
C TYR A 157 -18.90 7.46 -6.72
N ALA A 158 -20.20 7.65 -7.00
CA ALA A 158 -20.85 8.94 -6.85
C ALA A 158 -20.81 9.47 -5.40
N ASN A 159 -21.07 8.59 -4.42
CA ASN A 159 -20.99 8.91 -3.00
C ASN A 159 -19.56 9.26 -2.59
N TYR A 160 -18.58 8.46 -3.01
CA TYR A 160 -17.17 8.72 -2.71
C TYR A 160 -16.71 10.07 -3.26
N VAL A 161 -16.98 10.34 -4.54
CA VAL A 161 -16.62 11.60 -5.20
C VAL A 161 -17.25 12.79 -4.50
N SER A 162 -18.56 12.72 -4.23
CA SER A 162 -19.29 13.79 -3.53
C SER A 162 -18.72 14.02 -2.13
N LYS A 163 -18.38 12.94 -1.41
CA LYS A 163 -17.78 12.99 -0.08
C LYS A 163 -16.40 13.67 -0.10
N VAL A 164 -15.50 13.29 -1.00
CA VAL A 164 -14.16 13.90 -1.10
C VAL A 164 -14.27 15.38 -1.40
N LEU A 165 -15.08 15.78 -2.38
CA LEU A 165 -15.26 17.18 -2.75
C LEU A 165 -15.89 18.00 -1.62
N ARG A 166 -16.86 17.42 -0.90
CA ARG A 166 -17.47 18.05 0.27
C ARG A 166 -16.44 18.32 1.37
N TRP A 167 -15.62 17.34 1.72
CA TRP A 167 -14.65 17.47 2.80
C TRP A 167 -13.45 18.35 2.43
N GLU A 168 -13.00 18.35 1.17
CA GLU A 168 -11.94 19.27 0.73
C GLU A 168 -12.42 20.70 0.51
N GLY A 169 -13.69 20.88 0.16
CA GLY A 169 -14.31 22.21 -0.02
C GLY A 169 -14.84 22.82 1.28
N ALA A 170 -14.99 22.02 2.35
CA ALA A 170 -15.39 22.52 3.65
C ALA A 170 -14.30 23.44 4.23
N ALA A 171 -14.72 24.59 4.78
CA ALA A 171 -13.81 25.39 5.60
C ALA A 171 -13.30 24.53 6.76
N ALA A 172 -12.00 24.61 7.05
CA ALA A 172 -11.40 23.89 8.18
C ALA A 172 -12.02 24.38 9.50
N CYS A 173 -13.07 23.70 9.96
CA CYS A 173 -13.79 24.06 11.18
C CYS A 173 -13.04 23.59 12.44
N GLU A 174 -12.18 22.59 12.31
CA GLU A 174 -11.47 21.99 13.43
C GLU A 174 -9.96 22.02 13.21
N THR A 175 -9.25 22.50 14.24
CA THR A 175 -7.79 22.62 14.23
C THR A 175 -7.11 21.43 14.89
N ARG A 176 -7.87 20.39 15.28
CA ARG A 176 -7.35 19.22 15.99
C ARG A 176 -7.59 17.93 15.25
N THR A 177 -6.56 17.10 15.20
CA THR A 177 -6.59 15.78 14.58
C THR A 177 -6.47 14.70 15.64
N ARG A 178 -7.38 13.73 15.62
CA ARG A 178 -7.39 12.60 16.54
C ARG A 178 -6.69 11.40 15.90
N LEU A 179 -5.60 10.95 16.51
CA LEU A 179 -4.98 9.65 16.24
C LEU A 179 -5.64 8.60 17.13
N LEU A 180 -6.50 7.77 16.54
CA LEU A 180 -7.18 6.69 17.24
C LEU A 180 -6.38 5.39 17.06
N PHE A 181 -6.20 4.64 18.15
CA PHE A 181 -5.54 3.34 18.14
C PHE A 181 -6.50 2.27 18.65
N TYR A 182 -6.73 1.23 17.86
CA TYR A 182 -7.58 0.10 18.23
C TYR A 182 -6.84 -1.22 18.06
N THR A 183 -6.93 -2.10 19.06
CA THR A 183 -6.48 -3.49 18.94
C THR A 183 -7.60 -4.43 19.35
N ALA A 184 -7.98 -5.35 18.46
CA ALA A 184 -8.91 -6.43 18.77
C ALA A 184 -8.33 -7.36 19.85
N ARG A 185 -9.19 -7.92 20.70
CA ARG A 185 -8.79 -8.92 21.71
C ARG A 185 -9.54 -10.22 21.46
N ASP A 186 -8.89 -11.10 20.70
CA ASP A 186 -9.39 -12.42 20.29
C ASP A 186 -8.69 -13.58 21.02
N ASP A 187 -7.90 -13.28 22.05
CA ASP A 187 -7.02 -14.17 22.80
C ASP A 187 -5.84 -14.77 22.00
N SER A 188 -5.60 -14.31 20.77
CA SER A 188 -4.44 -14.78 20.00
C SER A 188 -3.14 -14.12 20.45
N SER A 189 -2.01 -14.81 20.24
CA SER A 189 -0.70 -14.21 20.43
C SER A 189 -0.42 -13.10 19.43
N ALA A 190 -0.99 -13.16 18.23
CA ALA A 190 -0.77 -12.21 17.16
C ALA A 190 -1.33 -10.82 17.49
N THR A 191 -2.56 -10.71 17.99
CA THR A 191 -3.15 -9.42 18.37
C THR A 191 -2.47 -8.83 19.60
N ARG A 192 -2.10 -9.66 20.59
CA ARG A 192 -1.27 -9.23 21.73
C ARG A 192 0.10 -8.70 21.28
N LEU A 193 0.72 -9.36 20.31
CA LEU A 193 2.01 -8.95 19.76
C LEU A 193 1.89 -7.64 19.00
N GLY A 194 0.85 -7.48 18.16
CA GLY A 194 0.57 -6.21 17.48
C GLY A 194 0.29 -5.06 18.45
N HIS A 195 -0.42 -5.32 19.54
CA HIS A 195 -0.60 -4.31 20.59
C HIS A 195 0.75 -3.85 21.19
N ARG A 196 1.56 -4.81 21.64
CA ARG A 196 2.81 -4.57 22.38
C ARG A 196 3.96 -4.04 21.52
N GLU A 197 4.07 -4.50 20.27
CA GLU A 197 5.22 -4.19 19.41
C GLU A 197 4.91 -3.13 18.34
N LEU A 198 3.64 -2.78 18.14
CA LEU A 198 3.22 -1.73 17.20
C LEU A 198 2.46 -0.59 17.90
N VAL A 199 1.32 -0.87 18.54
CA VAL A 199 0.44 0.19 19.09
C VAL A 199 1.09 0.94 20.26
N GLU A 200 1.57 0.22 21.28
CA GLU A 200 2.27 0.83 22.43
C GLU A 200 3.47 1.68 21.99
N PRO A 201 4.40 1.20 21.13
CA PRO A 201 5.51 2.01 20.62
C PRO A 201 5.09 3.26 19.83
N CYS A 202 3.99 3.20 19.06
CA CYS A 202 3.46 4.37 18.37
C CYS A 202 2.95 5.42 19.37
N LEU A 203 2.21 5.01 20.40
CA LEU A 203 1.75 5.88 21.48
C LEU A 203 2.91 6.50 22.26
N ASP A 204 3.94 5.71 22.58
CA ASP A 204 5.13 6.22 23.25
C ASP A 204 5.91 7.22 22.39
N THR A 205 5.99 6.97 21.08
CA THR A 205 6.61 7.89 20.14
C THR A 205 5.81 9.20 20.04
N PHE A 206 4.49 9.12 19.98
CA PHE A 206 3.62 10.29 20.06
C PHE A 206 3.87 11.11 21.34
N ARG A 207 3.84 10.48 22.51
CA ARG A 207 4.06 11.15 23.81
C ARG A 207 5.41 11.86 23.86
N ARG A 208 6.48 11.20 23.42
CA ARG A 208 7.83 11.80 23.37
C ARG A 208 7.88 13.01 22.43
N ARG A 209 7.26 12.93 21.25
CA ARG A 209 7.21 14.03 20.27
C ARG A 209 6.39 15.22 20.78
N GLN A 210 5.27 14.93 21.44
CA GLN A 210 4.42 15.95 22.07
C GLN A 210 5.15 16.68 23.21
N GLN A 211 5.87 15.95 24.07
CA GLN A 211 6.72 16.53 25.11
C GLN A 211 7.85 17.41 24.53
N ALA A 212 8.38 17.05 23.36
CA ALA A 212 9.35 17.85 22.62
C ALA A 212 8.74 19.05 21.87
N GLY A 213 7.43 19.28 22.00
CA GLY A 213 6.73 20.42 21.40
C GLY A 213 6.34 20.25 19.93
N ALA A 214 6.50 19.06 19.35
CA ALA A 214 6.01 18.70 18.02
C ALA A 214 4.56 18.21 18.06
N LEU A 215 3.92 18.04 16.89
CA LEU A 215 2.54 17.51 16.75
C LEU A 215 1.48 18.41 17.41
N LYS A 216 1.67 19.73 17.33
CA LYS A 216 0.69 20.68 17.85
C LYS A 216 -0.66 20.48 17.16
N GLY A 217 -1.73 20.41 17.95
CA GLY A 217 -3.07 20.14 17.44
C GLY A 217 -3.35 18.67 17.16
N VAL A 218 -2.44 17.73 17.42
CA VAL A 218 -2.73 16.29 17.32
C VAL A 218 -2.96 15.72 18.72
N GLU A 219 -4.00 14.92 18.87
CA GLU A 219 -4.32 14.18 20.10
C GLU A 219 -4.32 12.69 19.81
N ALA A 220 -3.62 11.88 20.61
CA ALA A 220 -3.64 10.43 20.48
C ALA A 220 -4.52 9.79 21.55
N ARG A 221 -5.39 8.86 21.13
CA ARG A 221 -6.28 8.09 22.01
C ARG A 221 -6.22 6.61 21.67
N GLU A 222 -5.85 5.81 22.66
CA GLU A 222 -6.07 4.37 22.60
C GLU A 222 -7.52 4.06 22.98
N LEU A 223 -8.22 3.32 22.11
CA LEU A 223 -9.59 2.90 22.34
C LEU A 223 -9.60 1.68 23.26
N ARG A 224 -10.34 1.78 24.37
CA ARG A 224 -10.49 0.68 25.32
C ARG A 224 -11.23 -0.48 24.63
N TYR A 225 -10.73 -1.69 24.82
CA TYR A 225 -11.46 -2.87 24.36
C TYR A 225 -12.62 -3.19 25.31
N GLU A 226 -13.83 -3.28 24.76
CA GLU A 226 -15.04 -3.66 25.50
C GLU A 226 -15.50 -5.08 25.08
N PRO A 227 -15.39 -6.10 25.95
CA PRO A 227 -15.66 -7.50 25.57
C PRO A 227 -17.09 -7.79 25.10
N GLU A 228 -18.08 -7.11 25.66
CA GLU A 228 -19.50 -7.38 25.40
C GLU A 228 -19.98 -6.78 24.07
N ALA A 229 -19.36 -5.69 23.62
CA ALA A 229 -19.76 -4.97 22.40
C ALA A 229 -18.57 -4.27 21.72
N PRO A 230 -17.56 -5.02 21.27
CA PRO A 230 -16.31 -4.45 20.76
C PRO A 230 -16.52 -3.63 19.47
N GLU A 231 -17.42 -4.05 18.57
CA GLU A 231 -17.76 -3.26 17.38
C GLU A 231 -18.48 -1.97 17.75
N ARG A 232 -19.40 -2.01 18.71
CA ARG A 232 -20.20 -0.84 19.08
C ARG A 232 -19.29 0.25 19.63
N HIS A 233 -18.37 -0.11 20.51
CA HIS A 233 -17.44 0.86 21.08
C HIS A 233 -16.47 1.43 20.04
N LEU A 234 -15.99 0.61 19.11
CA LEU A 234 -15.17 1.06 17.99
C LEU A 234 -15.95 2.04 17.09
N LEU A 235 -17.19 1.69 16.72
CA LEU A 235 -18.06 2.52 15.89
C LEU A 235 -18.42 3.83 16.58
N GLU A 236 -18.76 3.81 17.87
CA GLU A 236 -19.06 5.02 18.66
C GLU A 236 -17.86 5.97 18.69
N ALA A 237 -16.65 5.46 18.94
CA ALA A 237 -15.44 6.29 18.95
C ALA A 237 -15.06 6.82 17.55
N ALA A 238 -15.26 6.01 16.51
CA ALA A 238 -15.02 6.41 15.13
C ALA A 238 -16.08 7.37 14.59
N ALA A 239 -17.28 7.38 15.16
CA ALA A 239 -18.39 8.26 14.81
C ALA A 239 -18.26 9.67 15.40
N GLU A 240 -17.41 9.86 16.42
CA GLU A 240 -17.11 11.17 16.97
C GLU A 240 -16.69 12.13 15.83
N PRO A 241 -17.23 13.36 15.78
CA PRO A 241 -16.94 14.30 14.71
C PRO A 241 -15.48 14.74 14.72
N GLY A 242 -15.01 15.16 13.54
CA GLY A 242 -13.70 15.78 13.38
C GLY A 242 -12.63 14.97 12.67
N PRO A 243 -11.52 15.60 12.24
CA PRO A 243 -10.42 14.92 11.57
C PRO A 243 -9.85 13.80 12.43
N ALA A 244 -9.88 12.57 11.91
CA ALA A 244 -9.37 11.40 12.61
C ALA A 244 -8.55 10.49 11.69
N VAL A 245 -7.50 9.92 12.24
CA VAL A 245 -6.75 8.81 11.64
C VAL A 245 -6.85 7.63 12.59
N LEU A 246 -7.39 6.51 12.12
CA LEU A 246 -7.47 5.27 12.90
C LEU A 246 -6.37 4.30 12.47
N LEU A 247 -5.57 3.80 13.42
CA LEU A 247 -4.85 2.55 13.27
C LEU A 247 -5.65 1.43 13.95
N SER A 248 -6.08 0.42 13.18
CA SER A 248 -6.70 -0.79 13.73
C SER A 248 -5.82 -2.02 13.51
N VAL A 249 -5.65 -2.82 14.56
CA VAL A 249 -4.93 -4.10 14.53
C VAL A 249 -5.89 -5.25 14.86
N SER A 250 -6.06 -6.19 13.94
CA SER A 250 -6.93 -7.37 14.12
C SER A 250 -6.54 -8.51 13.18
N HIS A 251 -7.21 -9.66 13.27
CA HIS A 251 -7.19 -10.63 12.18
C HIS A 251 -8.20 -10.24 11.11
N GLY A 252 -7.88 -10.59 9.86
CA GLY A 252 -8.86 -10.56 8.79
C GLY A 252 -9.54 -11.92 8.65
N ALA A 253 -10.84 -11.90 8.38
CA ALA A 253 -11.59 -13.09 8.07
C ALA A 253 -11.08 -13.71 6.76
N CYS A 254 -10.84 -15.01 6.79
CA CYS A 254 -10.55 -15.82 5.61
C CYS A 254 -11.66 -16.87 5.50
N LEU A 255 -12.29 -16.97 4.35
CA LEU A 255 -13.29 -18.00 4.07
C LEU A 255 -12.67 -19.04 3.12
N PRO A 256 -13.00 -20.33 3.29
CA PRO A 256 -12.46 -21.37 2.42
C PRO A 256 -13.02 -21.23 1.01
N GLU A 257 -12.29 -21.74 0.02
CA GLU A 257 -12.69 -21.71 -1.38
C GLU A 257 -13.72 -22.79 -1.73
N GLY A 258 -14.53 -22.50 -2.76
CA GLY A 258 -15.50 -23.40 -3.40
C GLY A 258 -16.67 -22.62 -3.96
N GLU A 259 -17.34 -23.12 -5.02
CA GLU A 259 -18.47 -22.43 -5.66
C GLU A 259 -19.55 -22.01 -4.65
N ALA A 260 -19.84 -22.88 -3.68
CA ALA A 260 -20.80 -22.61 -2.59
C ALA A 260 -20.42 -21.41 -1.70
N HIS A 261 -19.16 -20.97 -1.73
CA HIS A 261 -18.63 -19.90 -0.88
C HIS A 261 -18.21 -18.66 -1.65
N ALA A 262 -18.16 -18.64 -2.99
CA ALA A 262 -17.64 -17.52 -3.77
C ALA A 262 -18.32 -16.16 -3.44
N SER A 263 -19.65 -16.15 -3.33
CA SER A 263 -20.38 -14.93 -2.93
C SER A 263 -20.06 -14.54 -1.48
N ALA A 264 -19.99 -15.51 -0.57
CA ALA A 264 -19.71 -15.27 0.85
C ALA A 264 -18.26 -14.79 1.07
N ARG A 265 -17.32 -15.24 0.24
CA ARG A 265 -15.93 -14.76 0.23
C ARG A 265 -15.85 -13.31 -0.20
N ARG A 266 -16.51 -12.93 -1.29
CA ARG A 266 -16.53 -11.53 -1.75
C ARG A 266 -17.09 -10.58 -0.70
N SER A 267 -18.12 -10.99 0.03
CA SER A 267 -18.73 -10.15 1.08
C SER A 267 -17.98 -10.19 2.42
N GLY A 268 -17.35 -11.31 2.78
CA GLY A 268 -16.84 -11.55 4.13
C GLY A 268 -15.31 -11.61 4.26
N GLN A 269 -14.56 -11.92 3.20
CA GLN A 269 -13.10 -12.00 3.27
C GLN A 269 -12.50 -10.60 3.48
N GLY A 270 -11.61 -10.48 4.46
CA GLY A 270 -11.04 -9.20 4.90
C GLY A 270 -11.87 -8.45 5.94
N ALA A 271 -13.03 -8.98 6.38
CA ALA A 271 -13.75 -8.46 7.55
C ALA A 271 -12.86 -8.56 8.81
N LEU A 272 -13.00 -7.61 9.76
CA LEU A 272 -12.14 -7.61 10.95
C LEU A 272 -12.71 -8.51 12.03
N ILE A 273 -11.88 -9.40 12.57
CA ILE A 273 -12.23 -10.22 13.73
C ILE A 273 -11.94 -9.41 14.99
N LEU A 274 -13.00 -8.91 15.63
CA LEU A 274 -12.89 -8.11 16.86
C LEU A 274 -12.83 -9.00 18.11
N SER A 275 -13.53 -10.14 18.05
CA SER A 275 -13.49 -11.21 19.05
C SER A 275 -13.89 -12.55 18.40
N ARG A 276 -13.86 -13.66 19.15
CA ARG A 276 -14.24 -14.99 18.64
C ARG A 276 -15.64 -15.08 18.02
N ARG A 277 -16.55 -14.17 18.39
CA ARG A 277 -17.96 -14.18 17.93
C ARG A 277 -18.39 -12.90 17.23
N ARG A 278 -17.54 -11.87 17.22
CA ARG A 278 -17.88 -10.53 16.71
C ARG A 278 -16.90 -10.14 15.62
N ARG A 279 -17.45 -9.61 14.54
CA ARG A 279 -16.73 -9.19 13.35
C ARG A 279 -17.27 -7.86 12.88
N LEU A 280 -16.41 -7.08 12.23
CA LEU A 280 -16.77 -5.85 11.54
C LEU A 280 -16.76 -6.11 10.03
N GLU A 281 -17.93 -6.06 9.42
CA GLU A 281 -18.14 -6.31 7.99
C GLU A 281 -18.48 -5.02 7.23
N GLY A 282 -18.47 -5.07 5.90
CA GLY A 282 -18.85 -3.92 5.09
C GLY A 282 -20.28 -3.43 5.39
N ALA A 283 -21.20 -4.32 5.73
CA ALA A 283 -22.58 -3.96 6.08
C ALA A 283 -22.65 -3.04 7.31
N ASP A 284 -21.74 -3.22 8.28
CA ASP A 284 -21.69 -2.40 9.50
C ASP A 284 -21.21 -0.98 9.23
N LEU A 285 -20.47 -0.78 8.12
CA LEU A 285 -19.89 0.51 7.72
C LEU A 285 -20.60 1.15 6.54
N ALA A 286 -21.62 0.50 5.98
CA ALA A 286 -22.33 0.98 4.79
C ALA A 286 -23.16 2.25 5.09
N THR A 287 -23.61 2.40 6.34
CA THR A 287 -24.45 3.52 6.79
C THR A 287 -24.00 4.04 8.14
N GLY A 288 -24.23 5.33 8.38
CA GLY A 288 -23.89 5.99 9.64
C GLY A 288 -22.44 6.51 9.67
N PRO A 289 -22.10 7.34 10.66
CA PRO A 289 -20.78 7.96 10.75
C PRO A 289 -19.69 6.93 11.13
N PHE A 290 -18.61 6.91 10.35
CA PHE A 290 -17.41 6.15 10.66
C PHE A 290 -16.19 6.87 10.08
N LEU A 291 -15.40 7.55 10.91
CA LEU A 291 -14.27 8.37 10.48
C LEU A 291 -14.67 9.36 9.38
N ALA A 292 -15.76 10.10 9.57
CA ALA A 292 -16.28 11.01 8.56
C ALA A 292 -15.20 12.05 8.16
N GLY A 293 -14.73 12.00 6.91
CA GLY A 293 -13.64 12.87 6.45
C GLY A 293 -12.24 12.48 6.96
N GLY A 294 -12.14 11.36 7.67
CA GLY A 294 -10.91 10.82 8.25
C GLY A 294 -10.17 9.83 7.35
N MET A 295 -9.19 9.15 7.93
CA MET A 295 -8.33 8.16 7.26
C MET A 295 -8.22 6.89 8.11
N TRP A 296 -8.09 5.73 7.46
CA TRP A 296 -8.01 4.46 8.17
C TRP A 296 -6.82 3.63 7.73
N PHE A 297 -5.90 3.33 8.65
CA PHE A 297 -4.87 2.31 8.49
C PHE A 297 -5.34 1.00 9.13
N CYS A 298 -5.62 -0.01 8.30
CA CYS A 298 -6.17 -1.29 8.70
C CYS A 298 -5.14 -2.43 8.59
N PHE A 299 -4.49 -2.76 9.71
CA PHE A 299 -3.59 -3.91 9.82
C PHE A 299 -4.39 -5.20 10.08
N ALA A 300 -4.66 -5.96 9.01
CA ALA A 300 -5.29 -7.28 9.04
C ALA A 300 -5.08 -7.98 7.69
N CYS A 301 -5.03 -9.32 7.67
CA CYS A 301 -4.98 -10.09 6.41
C CYS A 301 -6.19 -9.75 5.52
N PHE A 302 -5.98 -9.62 4.22
CA PHE A 302 -7.03 -9.32 3.23
C PHE A 302 -7.83 -8.03 3.49
N SER A 303 -7.39 -7.15 4.40
CA SER A 303 -8.16 -5.95 4.76
C SER A 303 -8.39 -4.97 3.62
N ALA A 304 -7.54 -5.02 2.58
CA ALA A 304 -7.74 -4.28 1.33
C ALA A 304 -8.19 -5.16 0.17
N GLY A 305 -7.87 -6.46 0.15
CA GLY A 305 -8.33 -7.34 -0.92
C GLY A 305 -7.64 -8.69 -0.99
N THR A 306 -8.01 -9.42 -2.05
CA THR A 306 -7.59 -10.78 -2.34
C THR A 306 -6.90 -10.83 -3.70
N PRO A 307 -5.63 -11.23 -3.79
CA PRO A 307 -4.90 -11.25 -5.06
C PRO A 307 -5.37 -12.40 -5.95
N ALA A 308 -4.99 -12.35 -7.22
CA ALA A 308 -5.30 -13.43 -8.18
C ALA A 308 -4.55 -14.72 -7.81
N ARG A 309 -3.35 -14.55 -7.25
CA ARG A 309 -2.47 -15.61 -6.78
C ARG A 309 -1.84 -15.16 -5.48
N GLY A 310 -1.91 -16.00 -4.45
CA GLY A 310 -1.21 -15.72 -3.19
C GLY A 310 0.29 -15.78 -3.39
N LEU A 311 1.01 -14.68 -3.17
CA LEU A 311 2.48 -14.65 -3.31
C LEU A 311 3.14 -15.56 -2.25
N TYR A 312 2.44 -15.81 -1.15
CA TYR A 312 2.84 -16.72 -0.09
C TYR A 312 2.61 -18.20 -0.41
N THR A 313 1.84 -18.56 -1.45
CA THR A 313 1.48 -19.96 -1.73
C THR A 313 2.70 -20.87 -1.94
N PRO A 314 3.73 -20.52 -2.74
CA PRO A 314 4.92 -21.36 -2.89
C PRO A 314 5.68 -21.54 -1.57
N PHE A 315 5.76 -20.48 -0.77
CA PHE A 315 6.40 -20.50 0.54
C PHE A 315 5.64 -21.41 1.52
N LEU A 316 4.32 -21.28 1.59
CA LEU A 316 3.45 -22.10 2.42
C LEU A 316 3.44 -23.57 1.99
N ARG A 317 3.50 -23.88 0.69
CA ARG A 317 3.66 -25.27 0.20
C ARG A 317 4.92 -25.92 0.72
N ARG A 318 6.04 -25.19 0.77
CA ARG A 318 7.29 -25.69 1.36
C ARG A 318 7.12 -25.93 2.86
N LEU A 319 6.49 -25.01 3.60
CA LEU A 319 6.22 -25.18 5.03
C LEU A 319 5.23 -26.32 5.33
N ALA A 320 4.25 -26.56 4.46
CA ALA A 320 3.27 -27.64 4.56
C ALA A 320 3.90 -29.05 4.59
N THR A 321 5.14 -29.20 4.11
CA THR A 321 5.91 -30.44 4.24
C THR A 321 6.39 -30.72 5.67
N ARG A 322 6.35 -29.72 6.55
CA ARG A 322 6.90 -29.76 7.92
C ARG A 322 5.88 -29.99 9.02
N GLY A 323 4.57 -30.01 8.71
CA GLY A 323 3.53 -30.26 9.71
C GLY A 323 2.10 -29.90 9.26
N SER A 324 1.12 -30.47 9.97
CA SER A 324 -0.31 -30.36 9.67
C SER A 324 -0.89 -28.94 9.82
N ASP A 325 -0.33 -28.10 10.69
CA ASP A 325 -0.81 -26.72 10.86
C ASP A 325 -0.58 -25.87 9.60
N TYR A 326 0.56 -26.05 8.93
CA TYR A 326 0.88 -25.36 7.69
C TYR A 326 0.05 -25.87 6.50
N GLN A 327 -0.29 -27.16 6.51
CA GLN A 327 -1.24 -27.74 5.54
C GLN A 327 -2.63 -27.13 5.68
N ARG A 328 -3.09 -26.92 6.93
CA ARG A 328 -4.34 -26.21 7.19
C ARG A 328 -4.27 -24.78 6.67
N VAL A 329 -3.24 -24.00 6.96
CA VAL A 329 -3.12 -22.63 6.40
C VAL A 329 -3.16 -22.65 4.87
N LEU A 330 -2.40 -23.55 4.24
CA LEU A 330 -2.40 -23.69 2.78
C LEU A 330 -3.78 -24.04 2.22
N SER A 331 -4.56 -24.91 2.87
CA SER A 331 -5.88 -25.31 2.36
C SER A 331 -6.91 -24.18 2.36
N TRP A 332 -6.74 -23.19 3.24
CA TRP A 332 -7.60 -22.00 3.30
C TRP A 332 -7.20 -20.92 2.28
N LEU A 333 -5.98 -20.98 1.75
CA LEU A 333 -5.38 -19.97 0.87
C LEU A 333 -5.15 -20.43 -0.57
N ALA A 334 -5.20 -21.74 -0.80
CA ALA A 334 -4.92 -22.35 -2.10
C ALA A 334 -6.01 -21.99 -3.11
N THR A 335 -5.84 -20.84 -3.76
CA THR A 335 -6.62 -20.37 -4.91
C THR A 335 -6.63 -21.46 -5.98
N ARG A 336 -7.78 -22.07 -6.28
CA ARG A 336 -7.94 -23.09 -7.33
C ARG A 336 -8.04 -22.48 -8.74
N GLY A 337 -7.83 -21.16 -8.85
CA GLY A 337 -7.67 -20.44 -10.12
C GLY A 337 -8.96 -19.99 -10.78
N GLU A 338 -10.13 -20.29 -10.20
CA GLU A 338 -11.44 -19.96 -10.78
C GLU A 338 -12.02 -18.66 -10.22
N GLU A 339 -11.65 -18.25 -9.00
CA GLU A 339 -12.19 -17.05 -8.37
C GLU A 339 -11.39 -15.80 -8.74
N ARG A 340 -12.07 -14.79 -9.30
CA ARG A 340 -11.43 -13.53 -9.70
C ARG A 340 -10.94 -12.76 -8.47
N PRO A 341 -9.75 -12.12 -8.54
CA PRO A 341 -9.28 -11.25 -7.46
C PRO A 341 -10.23 -10.08 -7.22
N PHE A 342 -10.23 -9.57 -5.99
CA PHE A 342 -11.15 -8.49 -5.61
C PHE A 342 -10.62 -7.62 -4.46
N ILE A 343 -11.02 -6.35 -4.43
CA ILE A 343 -10.92 -5.46 -3.28
C ILE A 343 -11.96 -5.88 -2.22
N ALA A 344 -11.57 -5.93 -0.96
CA ALA A 344 -12.42 -6.43 0.11
C ALA A 344 -13.68 -5.56 0.33
N ALA A 345 -14.83 -6.17 0.64
CA ALA A 345 -16.10 -5.44 0.79
C ALA A 345 -16.08 -4.39 1.93
N LEU A 346 -15.30 -4.64 2.99
CA LEU A 346 -15.18 -3.74 4.14
C LEU A 346 -14.69 -2.33 3.77
N PRO A 347 -13.50 -2.14 3.15
CA PRO A 347 -13.05 -0.83 2.72
C PRO A 347 -13.92 -0.25 1.59
N GLN A 348 -14.50 -1.07 0.70
CA GLN A 348 -15.45 -0.56 -0.30
C GLN A 348 -16.64 0.11 0.35
N ALA A 349 -17.26 -0.54 1.35
CA ALA A 349 -18.40 0.03 2.07
C ALA A 349 -18.03 1.30 2.84
N ALA A 350 -16.89 1.30 3.55
CA ALA A 350 -16.40 2.47 4.27
C ALA A 350 -16.15 3.66 3.33
N LEU A 351 -15.52 3.43 2.17
CA LEU A 351 -15.26 4.48 1.19
C LEU A 351 -16.54 4.92 0.46
N ALA A 352 -17.50 4.03 0.18
CA ALA A 352 -18.78 4.37 -0.44
C ALA A 352 -19.75 5.09 0.51
N ASN A 353 -19.59 4.93 1.83
CA ASN A 353 -20.41 5.59 2.83
C ASN A 353 -20.17 7.12 2.81
N PRO A 354 -21.20 7.96 2.59
CA PRO A 354 -21.07 9.41 2.60
C PRO A 354 -20.49 9.98 3.90
N GLU A 355 -20.69 9.31 5.04
CA GLU A 355 -20.14 9.69 6.35
C GLU A 355 -18.94 8.82 6.77
N GLY A 356 -18.27 8.22 5.77
CA GLY A 356 -17.09 7.37 5.92
C GLY A 356 -15.74 8.10 5.79
N PRO A 357 -14.61 7.35 5.81
CA PRO A 357 -13.27 7.90 5.57
C PRO A 357 -13.04 8.31 4.12
N LEU A 358 -12.02 9.14 3.90
CA LEU A 358 -11.54 9.56 2.57
C LEU A 358 -10.56 8.56 1.95
N ALA A 359 -9.81 7.85 2.79
CA ALA A 359 -8.91 6.79 2.34
C ALA A 359 -8.78 5.66 3.36
N VAL A 360 -8.53 4.46 2.85
CA VAL A 360 -8.24 3.26 3.64
C VAL A 360 -6.93 2.65 3.13
N MET A 361 -6.00 2.43 4.04
CA MET A 361 -4.76 1.70 3.80
C MET A 361 -4.91 0.31 4.40
N GLY A 362 -4.60 -0.74 3.63
CA GLY A 362 -4.76 -2.10 4.10
C GLY A 362 -3.94 -3.08 3.29
N HIS A 363 -4.07 -4.36 3.63
CA HIS A 363 -3.25 -5.42 3.07
C HIS A 363 -4.02 -6.20 2.02
N VAL A 364 -3.43 -6.41 0.85
CA VAL A 364 -3.90 -7.40 -0.13
C VAL A 364 -3.13 -8.68 0.11
N ASP A 365 -3.82 -9.81 0.35
CA ASP A 365 -3.20 -11.07 0.84
C ASP A 365 -2.89 -11.05 2.36
N LEU A 366 -2.03 -11.95 2.84
CA LEU A 366 -1.66 -12.12 4.25
C LEU A 366 -0.79 -11.00 4.82
N ALA A 367 -1.18 -10.49 6.00
CA ALA A 367 -0.37 -9.59 6.82
C ALA A 367 0.39 -10.38 7.91
N TRP A 368 1.66 -10.05 8.10
CA TRP A 368 2.57 -10.75 9.01
C TRP A 368 3.18 -9.79 10.04
N SER A 369 3.54 -10.32 11.21
CA SER A 369 4.20 -9.51 12.24
C SER A 369 5.57 -8.98 11.82
N CYS A 370 6.18 -9.51 10.75
CA CYS A 370 7.42 -8.97 10.19
C CYS A 370 7.26 -7.56 9.58
N GLY A 371 6.01 -7.09 9.42
CA GLY A 371 5.73 -5.70 9.08
C GLY A 371 6.20 -4.72 10.15
N PHE A 372 6.07 -5.07 11.44
CA PHE A 372 6.42 -4.21 12.59
C PHE A 372 7.46 -4.81 13.55
N ILE A 373 7.99 -5.99 13.23
CA ILE A 373 9.13 -6.63 13.92
C ILE A 373 10.15 -7.01 12.85
N ASP A 374 11.43 -6.85 13.14
CA ASP A 374 12.55 -7.34 12.34
C ASP A 374 13.52 -8.13 13.21
N ARG A 375 13.47 -9.46 13.15
CA ARG A 375 14.33 -10.37 13.93
C ARG A 375 14.41 -10.03 15.43
N GLY A 376 13.28 -9.62 16.01
CA GLY A 376 13.17 -9.21 17.42
C GLY A 376 13.40 -7.73 17.69
N GLN A 377 13.85 -6.95 16.69
CA GLN A 377 13.87 -5.50 16.75
C GLN A 377 12.52 -4.92 16.36
N ARG A 378 12.10 -3.84 17.01
CA ARG A 378 10.84 -3.16 16.71
C ARG A 378 10.99 -2.26 15.50
N THR A 379 10.04 -2.33 14.58
CA THR A 379 9.98 -1.47 13.38
C THR A 379 8.66 -0.69 13.29
N SER A 380 8.07 -0.37 14.44
CA SER A 380 6.84 0.46 14.54
C SER A 380 6.98 1.86 13.90
N SER A 381 8.21 2.34 13.68
CA SER A 381 8.51 3.56 12.92
C SER A 381 7.89 3.56 11.53
N ARG A 382 7.78 2.39 10.88
CA ARG A 382 7.15 2.22 9.56
C ARG A 382 5.72 2.74 9.54
N PHE A 383 4.93 2.34 10.53
CA PHE A 383 3.53 2.73 10.69
C PHE A 383 3.42 4.14 11.25
N TRP A 384 4.26 4.47 12.24
CA TRP A 384 4.28 5.79 12.85
C TRP A 384 4.52 6.90 11.82
N SER A 385 5.45 6.71 10.87
CA SER A 385 5.72 7.69 9.82
C SER A 385 4.48 7.98 8.96
N VAL A 386 3.71 6.95 8.62
CA VAL A 386 2.43 7.10 7.88
C VAL A 386 1.39 7.84 8.74
N LEU A 387 1.20 7.40 9.99
CA LEU A 387 0.21 7.99 10.90
C LEU A 387 0.52 9.46 11.20
N ARG A 388 1.80 9.79 11.43
CA ARG A 388 2.27 11.17 11.58
C ARG A 388 1.95 11.98 10.33
N ALA A 389 2.31 11.49 9.14
CA ALA A 389 2.07 12.23 7.90
C ALA A 389 0.57 12.50 7.68
N LEU A 390 -0.29 11.50 7.88
CA LEU A 390 -1.74 11.68 7.79
C LEU A 390 -2.24 12.70 8.83
N ALA A 391 -1.80 12.59 10.08
CA ALA A 391 -2.23 13.47 11.17
C ALA A 391 -1.85 14.95 10.95
N LEU A 392 -0.74 15.19 10.27
CA LEU A 392 -0.26 16.52 9.93
C LEU A 392 -0.89 17.07 8.64
N GLY A 393 -1.84 16.33 8.03
CA GLY A 393 -2.61 16.78 6.87
C GLY A 393 -1.92 16.54 5.52
N HIS A 394 -0.86 15.72 5.46
CA HIS A 394 -0.29 15.30 4.18
C HIS A 394 -1.31 14.45 3.39
N ARG A 395 -1.22 14.49 2.06
CA ARG A 395 -2.08 13.71 1.17
C ARG A 395 -1.83 12.22 1.39
N ALA A 396 -2.89 11.42 1.29
CA ALA A 396 -2.85 10.00 1.64
C ALA A 396 -1.78 9.20 0.87
N GLY A 397 -1.61 9.51 -0.42
CA GLY A 397 -0.59 8.88 -1.26
C GLY A 397 0.85 9.25 -0.87
N ASN A 398 1.08 10.51 -0.44
CA ASN A 398 2.37 10.93 0.11
C ASN A 398 2.63 10.26 1.47
N ALA A 399 1.64 10.22 2.36
CA ALA A 399 1.79 9.55 3.65
C ALA A 399 2.15 8.06 3.51
N MET A 400 1.56 7.37 2.52
CA MET A 400 1.86 5.98 2.21
C MET A 400 3.32 5.76 1.76
N ARG A 401 3.98 6.79 1.22
CA ARG A 401 5.38 6.72 0.76
C ARG A 401 6.33 6.27 1.85
N ALA A 402 6.04 6.59 3.12
CA ALA A 402 6.90 6.19 4.22
C ALA A 402 7.13 4.68 4.28
N LEU A 403 6.17 3.85 3.84
CA LEU A 403 6.35 2.38 3.77
C LEU A 403 7.24 1.94 2.61
N LEU A 404 7.27 2.71 1.52
CA LEU A 404 8.06 2.38 0.33
C LEU A 404 9.56 2.46 0.59
N ASP A 405 10.01 3.36 1.47
CA ASP A 405 11.43 3.46 1.80
C ASP A 405 11.92 2.16 2.47
N PHE A 406 11.14 1.62 3.43
CA PHE A 406 11.45 0.31 4.04
C PHE A 406 11.32 -0.86 3.07
N PHE A 407 10.35 -0.80 2.15
CA PHE A 407 10.25 -1.79 1.08
C PHE A 407 11.50 -1.78 0.19
N ASN A 408 11.97 -0.59 -0.19
CA ASN A 408 13.17 -0.43 -1.04
C ASN A 408 14.41 -0.97 -0.33
N ASP A 409 14.57 -0.71 0.97
CA ASP A 409 15.65 -1.25 1.79
C ASP A 409 15.61 -2.79 1.82
N ALA A 410 14.44 -3.37 2.14
CA ALA A 410 14.27 -4.83 2.19
C ALA A 410 14.50 -5.47 0.81
N ASN A 411 14.06 -4.83 -0.27
CA ASN A 411 14.27 -5.29 -1.63
C ASN A 411 15.74 -5.21 -2.07
N MET A 412 16.43 -4.13 -1.71
CA MET A 412 17.86 -3.96 -1.97
C MET A 412 18.68 -5.02 -1.23
N GLU A 413 18.42 -5.23 0.07
CA GLU A 413 19.10 -6.25 0.85
C GLU A 413 18.85 -7.66 0.27
N LEU A 414 17.61 -7.95 -0.15
CA LEU A 414 17.27 -9.25 -0.73
C LEU A 414 18.03 -9.49 -2.04
N THR A 415 18.10 -8.47 -2.90
CA THR A 415 18.79 -8.53 -4.19
C THR A 415 20.31 -8.65 -4.01
N ALA A 416 20.89 -7.89 -3.07
CA ALA A 416 22.31 -7.96 -2.75
C ALA A 416 22.71 -9.35 -2.25
N ARG A 417 21.87 -9.99 -1.42
CA ARG A 417 22.07 -11.37 -0.98
C ARG A 417 22.06 -12.36 -2.16
N HIS A 418 21.10 -12.23 -3.09
CA HIS A 418 21.07 -13.07 -4.30
C HIS A 418 22.32 -12.89 -5.17
N ALA A 419 22.81 -11.66 -5.33
CA ALA A 419 24.04 -11.40 -6.08
C ALA A 419 25.28 -12.02 -5.40
N GLN A 420 25.38 -11.91 -4.07
CA GLN A 420 26.46 -12.55 -3.31
C GLN A 420 26.44 -14.07 -3.44
N ASP A 421 25.27 -14.69 -3.45
CA ASP A 421 25.14 -16.13 -3.65
C ASP A 421 25.59 -16.56 -5.04
N ALA A 422 25.21 -15.81 -6.08
CA ALA A 422 25.65 -16.08 -7.44
C ALA A 422 27.18 -16.02 -7.58
N LEU A 423 27.84 -15.11 -6.86
CA LEU A 423 29.30 -14.97 -6.85
C LEU A 423 30.03 -16.07 -6.06
N ARG A 424 29.38 -16.69 -5.06
CA ARG A 424 30.01 -17.69 -4.19
C ARG A 424 30.05 -19.10 -4.78
N GLY A 425 29.27 -19.38 -5.83
CA GLY A 425 29.17 -20.72 -6.41
C GLY A 425 28.58 -21.76 -5.45
N SER A 426 28.61 -23.04 -5.85
CA SER A 426 27.99 -24.16 -5.12
C SER A 426 28.78 -24.71 -3.93
N GLU A 427 29.92 -24.10 -3.55
CA GLU A 427 30.92 -24.74 -2.67
C GLU A 427 30.88 -24.38 -1.17
N ARG A 428 29.91 -23.59 -0.68
CA ARG A 428 29.76 -23.32 0.77
C ARG A 428 28.31 -23.43 1.23
N PRO A 429 28.06 -23.74 2.53
CA PRO A 429 26.72 -23.95 3.02
C PRO A 429 25.86 -22.74 2.67
N SER A 430 24.68 -23.04 2.14
CA SER A 430 23.56 -22.12 1.93
C SER A 430 23.55 -21.07 3.04
N MET A 431 23.29 -19.81 2.66
CA MET A 431 22.94 -18.72 3.56
C MET A 431 22.15 -19.18 4.80
N ASP A 432 22.12 -18.38 5.86
CA ASP A 432 21.07 -18.50 6.86
C ASP A 432 19.70 -18.42 6.16
N ALA A 433 19.15 -19.59 5.85
CA ALA A 433 17.95 -19.74 5.05
C ALA A 433 16.75 -19.15 5.77
N ALA A 434 16.80 -19.12 7.11
CA ALA A 434 15.81 -18.44 7.93
C ALA A 434 15.91 -16.93 7.76
N ALA A 435 17.12 -16.35 7.81
CA ALA A 435 17.34 -14.94 7.54
C ALA A 435 16.87 -14.51 6.14
N HIS A 436 17.12 -15.34 5.11
CA HIS A 436 16.66 -15.07 3.74
C HIS A 436 15.15 -15.17 3.62
N ALA A 437 14.54 -16.22 4.16
CA ALA A 437 13.09 -16.40 4.17
C ALA A 437 12.38 -15.25 4.90
N TYR A 438 12.96 -14.81 6.02
CA TYR A 438 12.44 -13.69 6.80
C TYR A 438 12.45 -12.37 6.00
N LEU A 439 13.57 -12.07 5.34
CA LEU A 439 13.69 -10.87 4.52
C LEU A 439 12.75 -10.91 3.32
N TRP A 440 12.58 -12.08 2.69
CA TRP A 440 11.61 -12.27 1.63
C TRP A 440 10.18 -12.01 2.12
N LEU A 441 9.79 -12.57 3.28
CA LEU A 441 8.47 -12.34 3.89
C LEU A 441 8.24 -10.85 4.18
N GLN A 442 9.21 -10.19 4.81
CA GLN A 442 9.14 -8.76 5.13
C GLN A 442 8.97 -7.91 3.87
N ARG A 443 9.72 -8.21 2.80
CA ARG A 443 9.59 -7.52 1.51
C ARG A 443 8.21 -7.71 0.89
N GLN A 444 7.64 -8.93 0.93
CA GLN A 444 6.28 -9.17 0.42
C GLN A 444 5.22 -8.43 1.24
N ASP A 445 5.32 -8.47 2.57
CA ASP A 445 4.40 -7.80 3.49
C ASP A 445 4.36 -6.28 3.25
N LEU A 446 5.54 -5.65 3.14
CA LEU A 446 5.63 -4.21 2.88
C LEU A 446 5.04 -3.81 1.52
N MET A 447 5.22 -4.63 0.47
CA MET A 447 4.71 -4.36 -0.87
C MET A 447 3.20 -4.59 -1.01
N ALA A 448 2.62 -5.34 -0.10
CA ALA A 448 1.23 -5.75 -0.16
C ALA A 448 0.27 -4.77 0.54
N TYR A 449 0.81 -3.72 1.18
CA TYR A 449 0.03 -2.56 1.56
C TYR A 449 -0.40 -1.74 0.35
N VAL A 450 -1.70 -1.48 0.23
CA VAL A 450 -2.27 -0.64 -0.81
C VAL A 450 -3.10 0.49 -0.21
N LEU A 451 -3.18 1.60 -0.96
CA LEU A 451 -4.07 2.71 -0.67
C LEU A 451 -5.35 2.57 -1.50
N LEU A 452 -6.49 2.62 -0.82
CA LEU A 452 -7.82 2.68 -1.39
C LEU A 452 -8.39 4.08 -1.15
N GLY A 453 -8.91 4.71 -2.19
CA GLY A 453 -9.23 6.14 -2.22
C GLY A 453 -8.39 6.92 -3.24
N ASP A 454 -8.74 8.18 -3.45
CA ASP A 454 -7.94 9.15 -4.19
C ASP A 454 -6.63 9.42 -3.43
N PRO A 455 -5.45 9.17 -4.05
CA PRO A 455 -4.17 9.40 -3.38
C PRO A 455 -3.92 10.87 -3.05
N ALA A 456 -4.63 11.80 -3.70
CA ALA A 456 -4.54 13.21 -3.39
C ALA A 456 -5.45 13.65 -2.23
N ALA A 457 -6.35 12.80 -1.73
CA ALA A 457 -7.19 13.15 -0.59
C ALA A 457 -6.36 13.45 0.67
N ARG A 458 -6.81 14.40 1.48
CA ARG A 458 -6.18 14.80 2.74
C ARG A 458 -7.24 15.12 3.79
N LEU A 459 -6.84 15.17 5.07
CA LEU A 459 -7.73 15.59 6.14
C LEU A 459 -8.24 17.03 5.94
N PRO A 460 -9.46 17.36 6.43
CA PRO A 460 -10.10 18.66 6.22
C PRO A 460 -9.55 19.76 7.15
N HIS A 461 -8.22 19.90 7.23
CA HIS A 461 -7.53 21.00 7.90
C HIS A 461 -6.25 21.36 7.12
N PRO A 462 -5.77 22.62 7.20
CA PRO A 462 -4.53 22.99 6.52
C PRO A 462 -3.36 22.12 7.03
N PRO A 463 -2.43 21.71 6.15
CA PRO A 463 -1.25 20.97 6.58
C PRO A 463 -0.47 21.82 7.59
N SER A 464 0.00 21.19 8.66
CA SER A 464 0.81 21.91 9.65
C SER A 464 2.10 22.39 8.98
N THR A 465 2.49 23.64 9.19
CA THR A 465 3.76 24.20 8.72
C THR A 465 4.97 23.73 9.53
N GLU A 466 4.82 22.72 10.40
CA GLU A 466 5.97 22.07 11.04
C GLU A 466 6.74 21.32 9.95
N GLU A 467 7.92 21.84 9.59
CA GLU A 467 8.84 21.21 8.64
C GLU A 467 9.09 19.74 9.03
N ALA A 468 9.06 18.87 8.01
CA ALA A 468 9.04 17.41 8.11
C ALA A 468 10.21 16.81 8.90
#